data_AF-A0A1V9G486-F1
#
_entry.id   AF-A0A1V9G486-F1
#
_cell.length_a   1.000
_cell.length_b   1.000
_cell.length_c   1.000
_cell.angle_alpha   90.00
_cell.angle_beta   90.00
_cell.angle_gamma   90.00
#
_symmetry.space_group_name_H-M   'P 1'
#
loop_
_entity.id
_entity.type
_entity.pdbx_description
1 polymer ?
#
loop_
_entity_poly.entity_id
_entity_poly.type
_entity_poly.pdbx_seq_one_letter_code
_entity_poly.pdbx_strand_id
1 'polypeptide(L)'
;MQVPTIYVPKEMALPDLDQWQFRFNVQSETSNRLYTISQHKTKKHWGCSCPGWRIHRTCKHLQALNIPGHEKPYEVNLIKQ
;
A
#
# COMPACT_ATOMS: atom_id res chain seq x y z
N MET A 1 13.43 -16.87 5.39
CA MET A 1 12.23 -16.03 5.61
C MET A 1 11.77 -15.54 4.26
N GLN A 2 10.61 -15.94 3.76
CA GLN A 2 10.07 -15.44 2.49
C GLN A 2 9.19 -14.22 2.79
N VAL A 3 9.51 -13.07 2.21
CA VAL A 3 8.63 -11.88 2.23
C VAL A 3 7.61 -12.03 1.10
N PRO A 4 6.35 -11.61 1.29
CA PRO A 4 5.36 -11.70 0.23
C PRO A 4 5.76 -10.82 -0.95
N THR A 5 5.47 -11.29 -2.16
CA THR A 5 5.68 -10.52 -3.39
C THR A 5 4.40 -9.84 -3.82
N ILE A 6 4.48 -8.53 -4.08
CA ILE A 6 3.38 -7.74 -4.64
C ILE A 6 3.77 -7.37 -6.06
N TYR A 7 2.93 -7.77 -7.01
CA TYR A 7 3.03 -7.40 -8.41
C TYR A 7 2.22 -6.13 -8.64
N VAL A 8 2.86 -5.10 -9.16
CA VAL A 8 2.24 -3.80 -9.44
C VAL A 8 2.39 -3.52 -10.94
N PRO A 9 1.30 -3.37 -11.69
CA PRO A 9 1.36 -2.91 -13.07
C PRO A 9 2.00 -1.52 -13.14
N LYS A 10 2.88 -1.29 -14.11
CA LYS A 10 3.63 -0.04 -14.27
C LYS A 10 2.73 1.18 -14.37
N GLU A 11 1.56 1.06 -14.99
CA GLU A 11 0.55 2.12 -15.08
C GLU A 11 -0.07 2.50 -13.73
N MET A 12 -0.06 1.59 -12.76
CA MET A 12 -0.54 1.84 -11.40
C MET A 12 0.58 2.32 -10.47
N ALA A 13 1.84 2.15 -10.86
CA ALA A 13 2.98 2.60 -10.08
C ALA A 13 3.09 4.13 -10.08
N LEU A 14 3.38 4.69 -8.92
CA LEU A 14 3.57 6.12 -8.71
C LEU A 14 5.02 6.42 -8.29
N PRO A 15 5.52 7.63 -8.56
CA PRO A 15 6.83 8.04 -8.05
C PRO A 15 6.81 8.13 -6.52
N ASP A 16 7.96 7.85 -5.93
CA ASP A 16 8.17 8.01 -4.49
C ASP A 16 8.06 9.49 -4.09
N LEU A 17 7.66 9.74 -2.85
CA LEU A 17 7.63 11.06 -2.23
C LEU A 17 8.65 11.13 -1.10
N ASP A 18 8.75 12.28 -0.44
CA ASP A 18 9.68 12.52 0.66
C ASP A 18 9.66 11.38 1.71
N GLN A 19 8.50 11.10 2.31
CA GLN A 19 8.37 10.09 3.37
C GLN A 19 7.85 8.73 2.90
N TRP A 20 7.38 8.61 1.65
CA TRP A 20 6.64 7.44 1.17
C TRP A 20 7.28 6.84 -0.07
N GLN A 21 7.45 5.52 -0.08
CA GLN A 21 8.01 4.74 -1.18
C GLN A 21 7.07 3.61 -1.62
N PHE A 22 7.40 2.94 -2.72
CA PHE A 22 6.63 1.81 -3.26
C PHE A 22 5.15 2.17 -3.45
N ARG A 23 4.93 3.35 -4.05
CA ARG A 23 3.60 3.94 -4.18
C ARG A 23 2.89 3.34 -5.39
N PHE A 24 1.64 2.93 -5.23
CA PHE A 24 0.79 2.47 -6.33
C PHE A 24 -0.69 2.68 -6.07
N ASN A 25 -1.48 2.77 -7.15
CA ASN A 25 -2.92 2.89 -7.08
C ASN A 25 -3.61 1.52 -7.03
N VAL A 26 -4.71 1.46 -6.29
CA VAL A 26 -5.66 0.35 -6.28
C VAL A 26 -7.08 0.90 -6.48
N GLN A 27 -7.89 0.19 -7.24
CA GLN A 27 -9.28 0.57 -7.48
C GLN A 27 -10.18 0.08 -6.34
N SER A 28 -11.12 0.92 -5.94
CA SER A 28 -12.21 0.54 -5.05
C SER A 28 -13.09 -0.53 -5.70
N GLU A 29 -13.38 -1.61 -4.97
CA GLU A 29 -14.27 -2.68 -5.45
C GLU A 29 -15.69 -2.18 -5.81
N THR A 30 -16.22 -1.23 -5.04
CA THR A 30 -17.59 -0.74 -5.19
C THR A 30 -17.71 0.60 -5.93
N SER A 31 -16.60 1.19 -6.40
CA SER A 31 -16.63 2.51 -7.05
C SER A 31 -15.43 2.75 -7.96
N ASN A 32 -15.50 3.75 -8.84
CA ASN A 32 -14.38 4.12 -9.71
C ASN A 32 -13.27 4.93 -9.00
N ARG A 33 -13.26 4.96 -7.67
CA ARG A 33 -12.25 5.70 -6.90
C ARG A 33 -10.94 4.91 -6.86
N LEU A 34 -9.84 5.61 -7.12
CA LEU A 34 -8.49 5.09 -6.91
C LEU A 34 -7.96 5.52 -5.54
N TYR A 35 -7.35 4.57 -4.84
CA TYR A 35 -6.66 4.82 -3.58
C TYR A 35 -5.18 4.46 -3.74
N THR A 36 -4.31 5.24 -3.10
CA THR A 36 -2.87 5.00 -3.16
C THR A 36 -2.45 4.19 -1.95
N ILE A 37 -1.75 3.08 -2.18
CA ILE A 37 -1.03 2.32 -1.17
C ILE A 37 0.45 2.70 -1.25
N SER A 38 1.11 2.83 -0.10
CA SER A 38 2.53 3.20 -0.02
C SER A 38 3.14 2.78 1.30
N GLN A 39 4.46 2.56 1.32
CA GLN A 39 5.22 2.27 2.53
C GLN A 39 5.93 3.52 3.04
N HIS A 40 5.89 3.77 4.35
CA HIS A 40 6.68 4.82 4.97
C HIS A 40 8.17 4.43 4.96
N LYS A 41 9.05 5.30 4.46
CA LYS A 41 10.49 5.01 4.29
C LYS A 41 11.20 4.67 5.59
N THR A 42 10.99 5.46 6.64
CA THR A 42 11.64 5.27 7.96
C THR A 42 10.95 4.22 8.81
N LYS A 43 9.64 4.37 9.06
CA LYS A 43 8.90 3.50 9.98
C LYS A 43 8.52 2.13 9.39
N LYS A 44 8.71 1.93 8.08
CA LYS A 44 8.44 0.68 7.35
C LYS A 44 6.99 0.16 7.41
N HIS A 45 6.06 0.94 7.94
CA HIS A 45 4.64 0.59 7.89
C HIS A 45 4.03 0.98 6.55
N TRP A 46 2.94 0.32 6.22
CA TRP A 46 2.16 0.62 5.04
C TRP A 46 0.98 1.52 5.36
N GLY A 47 0.59 2.29 4.37
CA GLY A 47 -0.57 3.18 4.42
C GLY A 47 -1.39 3.12 3.16
N CYS A 48 -2.65 3.53 3.28
CA CYS A 48 -3.59 3.65 2.18
C CYS A 48 -4.32 5.01 2.25
N SER A 49 -4.56 5.66 1.12
CA SER A 49 -5.27 6.96 1.10
C SER A 49 -6.79 6.84 1.33
N CYS A 50 -7.33 5.61 1.42
CA CYS A 50 -8.76 5.39 1.64
C CYS A 50 -9.23 5.85 3.04
N PRO A 51 -10.51 6.20 3.20
CA PRO A 51 -11.05 6.66 4.49
C PRO A 51 -10.80 5.69 5.65
N GLY A 52 -10.94 4.37 5.42
CA GLY A 52 -10.72 3.36 6.45
C GLY A 52 -9.34 3.44 7.10
N TRP A 53 -8.27 3.55 6.30
CA TRP A 53 -6.92 3.68 6.85
C TRP A 53 -6.66 5.05 7.46
N ARG A 54 -7.20 6.14 6.88
CA ARG A 54 -7.02 7.49 7.42
C ARG A 54 -7.60 7.63 8.83
N ILE A 55 -8.70 6.95 9.12
CA ILE A 55 -9.41 7.03 10.41
C ILE A 55 -8.94 5.95 11.37
N HIS A 56 -8.84 4.70 10.91
CA HIS A 56 -8.62 3.53 11.78
C HIS A 56 -7.22 2.92 11.66
N ARG A 57 -6.38 3.44 10.76
CA ARG A 57 -5.06 2.87 10.40
C ARG A 57 -5.13 1.43 9.88
N THR A 58 -6.30 0.97 9.45
CA THR A 58 -6.51 -0.35 8.85
C THR A 58 -7.57 -0.26 7.76
N CYS A 59 -7.49 -1.08 6.70
CA CYS A 59 -8.49 -1.10 5.64
C CYS A 59 -8.46 -2.41 4.85
N LYS A 60 -9.57 -2.69 4.14
CA LYS A 60 -9.69 -3.86 3.27
C LYS A 60 -8.62 -3.93 2.19
N HIS A 61 -8.11 -2.79 1.71
CA HIS A 61 -7.08 -2.76 0.66
C HIS A 61 -5.72 -3.29 1.15
N LEU A 62 -5.33 -2.98 2.40
CA LEU A 62 -4.11 -3.57 2.98
C LEU A 62 -4.32 -5.04 3.32
N GLN A 63 -5.49 -5.41 3.84
CA GLN A 63 -5.84 -6.80 4.16
C GLN A 63 -5.80 -7.71 2.92
N ALA A 64 -6.29 -7.23 1.78
CA ALA A 64 -6.25 -7.96 0.51
C ALA A 64 -4.81 -8.30 0.06
N LEU A 65 -3.82 -7.52 0.51
CA LEU A 65 -2.40 -7.72 0.22
C LEU A 65 -1.65 -8.43 1.36
N ASN A 66 -2.37 -8.91 2.38
CA ASN A 66 -1.80 -9.46 3.62
C ASN A 66 -0.84 -8.50 4.34
N ILE A 67 -1.06 -7.19 4.18
CA ILE A 67 -0.27 -6.16 4.84
C ILE A 67 -0.95 -5.78 6.17
N PRO A 68 -0.21 -5.75 7.30
CA PRO A 68 -0.79 -5.38 8.58
C PRO A 68 -1.17 -3.90 8.62
N GLY A 69 -2.30 -3.61 9.25
CA GLY A 69 -2.69 -2.26 9.63
C GLY A 69 -1.98 -1.78 10.91
N HIS A 70 -2.48 -0.67 11.45
CA HIS A 70 -2.04 -0.04 12.70
C HIS A 70 -0.58 0.36 12.70
N GLU A 71 -0.09 0.81 11.53
CA GLU A 71 1.27 1.32 11.35
C GLU A 71 2.35 0.32 11.81
N LYS A 72 2.07 -0.98 11.71
CA LYS A 72 3.05 -2.03 11.99
C LYS A 72 4.09 -2.10 10.85
N PRO A 73 5.40 -2.11 11.17
CA PRO A 73 6.44 -2.34 10.18
C PRO A 73 6.23 -3.65 9.42
N TYR A 74 6.33 -3.61 8.10
CA TYR A 74 6.18 -4.81 7.26
C TYR A 74 6.93 -4.66 5.94
N GLU A 75 7.70 -5.67 5.56
CA GLU A 75 8.49 -5.68 4.33
C GLU A 75 7.87 -6.61 3.30
N VAL A 76 7.92 -6.18 2.03
CA VAL A 76 7.42 -6.93 0.88
C VAL A 76 8.44 -6.84 -0.24
N ASN A 77 8.45 -7.83 -1.13
CA ASN A 77 9.15 -7.71 -2.39
C ASN A 77 8.20 -7.09 -3.44
N LEU A 78 8.49 -5.87 -3.90
CA LEU A 78 7.64 -5.19 -4.88
C LEU A 78 8.20 -5.34 -6.28
N ILE A 79 7.47 -6.01 -7.18
CA ILE A 79 7.83 -6.17 -8.58
C ILE A 79 6.93 -5.28 -9.43
N LYS A 80 7.54 -4.32 -10.14
CA LYS A 80 6.86 -3.46 -11.11
C LYS A 80 6.91 -4.16 -12.48
N GLN A 81 5.76 -4.50 -13.05
CA GLN A 81 5.65 -5.16 -14.36
C GLN A 81 5.26 -4.15 -15.43
#